data_AF-A0AAD7DAG9-F1
#
_entry.id   AF-A0AAD7DAG9-F1
#
_cell.length_a   1.000
_cell.length_b   1.000
_cell.length_c   1.000
_cell.angle_alpha   90.00
_cell.angle_beta   90.00
_cell.angle_gamma   90.00
#
_symmetry.space_group_name_H-M   'P 1'
#
loop_
_entity.id
_entity.type
_entity.pdbx_description
1 polymer ?
#
loop_
_entity_poly.entity_id
_entity_poly.type
_entity_poly.pdbx_seq_one_letter_code
_entity_poly.pdbx_strand_id
1 'polypeptide(L)'
;IRPFKCAHITYQSLEDWRGLRDIVRCNPSFHGHSRYDSFLFDSDSPGMSFTRICAFLRCTLESKRPFDIALVHQYRQSKWKPNTFWAGCQVYKEVKECSLLESLR
;
A
#
# COMPACT_ATOMS: atom_id res chain seq x y z
N ILE A 1 20.05 1.13 5.51
CA ILE A 1 18.60 0.91 5.27
C ILE A 1 18.18 -0.34 6.02
N ARG A 2 17.05 -0.33 6.74
CA ARG A 2 16.55 -1.47 7.54
C ARG A 2 15.15 -1.90 7.06
N PRO A 3 14.95 -3.17 6.63
CA PRO A 3 13.64 -3.65 6.21
C PRO A 3 12.74 -4.06 7.38
N PHE A 4 11.43 -3.95 7.19
CA PHE A 4 10.38 -4.41 8.11
C PHE A 4 9.37 -5.30 7.38
N LYS A 5 8.78 -6.25 8.11
CA LYS A 5 7.78 -7.18 7.56
C LYS A 5 6.35 -6.66 7.69
N CYS A 6 6.15 -5.60 8.46
CA CYS A 6 4.85 -5.00 8.72
C CYS A 6 4.99 -3.56 9.22
N ALA A 7 3.94 -2.78 9.02
CA ALA A 7 3.75 -1.47 9.61
C ALA A 7 2.46 -1.46 10.44
N HIS A 8 2.46 -0.70 11.52
CA HIS A 8 1.26 -0.42 12.30
C HIS A 8 0.77 0.97 11.92
N ILE A 9 -0.45 1.07 11.42
CA ILE A 9 -1.03 2.31 10.94
C ILE A 9 -2.14 2.71 11.91
N THR A 10 -2.11 3.96 12.37
CA THR A 10 -3.20 4.56 13.12
C THR A 10 -3.98 5.44 12.16
N TYR A 11 -5.30 5.31 12.13
CA TYR A 11 -6.17 6.10 11.27
C TYR A 11 -7.46 6.46 11.98
N GLN A 12 -8.16 7.46 11.47
CA GLN A 12 -9.52 7.75 11.89
C GLN A 12 -10.49 7.10 10.91
N SER A 13 -11.41 6.29 11.42
CA SER A 13 -12.48 5.72 10.60
C SER A 13 -13.42 6.82 10.13
N LEU A 14 -13.78 6.81 8.85
CA LEU A 14 -14.76 7.76 8.30
C LEU A 14 -16.21 7.36 8.62
N GLU A 15 -16.44 6.14 9.11
CA GLU A 15 -17.77 5.64 9.44
C GLU A 15 -18.22 6.08 10.85
N ASP A 16 -17.31 6.00 11.83
CA ASP A 16 -17.63 6.24 13.24
C ASP A 16 -16.73 7.31 13.89
N TRP A 17 -15.80 7.90 13.14
CA TRP A 17 -14.85 8.94 13.56
C TRP A 17 -13.92 8.54 14.71
N ARG A 18 -13.80 7.24 15.00
CA ARG A 18 -12.91 6.75 16.06
C ARG A 18 -11.49 6.52 15.53
N GLY A 19 -10.53 6.76 16.42
CA GLY A 19 -9.13 6.38 16.19
C GLY A 19 -8.98 4.86 16.27
N LEU A 20 -8.55 4.24 15.18
CA LEU A 20 -8.31 2.82 15.05
C LEU A 20 -6.85 2.54 14.68
N ARG A 21 -6.46 1.27 14.80
CA ARG A 21 -5.14 0.80 14.44
C ARG A 21 -5.24 -0.46 13.59
N ASP A 22 -4.51 -0.49 12.49
CA ASP A 22 -4.37 -1.67 11.63
C ASP A 22 -2.90 -2.10 11.49
N ILE A 23 -2.68 -3.34 11.06
CA ILE A 23 -1.36 -3.93 10.81
C ILE A 23 -1.29 -4.36 9.35
N VAL A 24 -0.49 -3.64 8.59
CA VAL A 24 -0.28 -3.92 7.16
C VAL A 24 1.04 -4.66 6.97
N ARG A 25 1.08 -5.68 6.11
CA ARG A 25 2.18 -6.66 6.02
C ARG A 25 2.80 -6.74 4.62
N CYS A 26 4.10 -7.03 4.59
CA CYS A 26 4.89 -7.36 3.40
C CYS A 26 5.90 -8.47 3.72
N ASN A 27 5.39 -9.61 4.20
CA ASN A 27 6.20 -10.72 4.68
C ASN A 27 6.28 -11.83 3.61
N PRO A 28 7.49 -12.16 3.09
CA PRO A 28 7.65 -13.24 2.12
C PRO A 28 7.36 -14.63 2.70
N SER A 29 7.37 -14.79 4.03
CA SER A 29 7.06 -16.06 4.71
C SER A 29 6.20 -15.81 5.95
N PHE A 30 4.89 -15.76 5.72
CA PHE A 30 3.82 -15.64 6.71
C PHE A 30 3.02 -16.94 6.73
N HIS A 31 3.20 -17.76 7.77
CA HIS A 31 2.61 -19.10 7.87
C HIS A 31 2.86 -19.99 6.64
N GLY A 32 4.09 -19.99 6.11
CA GLY A 32 4.47 -20.81 4.96
C GLY A 32 4.15 -20.20 3.59
N HIS A 33 3.47 -19.05 3.54
CA HIS A 33 3.12 -18.36 2.28
C HIS A 33 3.54 -16.89 2.29
N SER A 34 3.72 -16.30 1.12
CA SER A 34 3.95 -14.85 1.03
C SER A 34 2.67 -14.07 1.32
N ARG A 35 2.81 -12.96 2.05
CA ARG A 35 1.72 -12.02 2.34
C ARG A 35 2.17 -10.59 2.09
N TYR A 36 1.57 -9.99 1.07
CA TYR A 36 1.77 -8.61 0.68
C TYR A 36 0.41 -7.94 0.59
N ASP A 37 0.10 -7.13 1.60
CA ASP A 37 -1.19 -6.47 1.72
C ASP A 37 -1.30 -5.33 0.69
N SER A 38 -2.53 -5.06 0.27
CA SER A 38 -2.86 -3.97 -0.63
C SER A 38 -3.62 -2.89 0.14
N PHE A 39 -3.48 -1.64 -0.29
CA PHE A 39 -4.19 -0.52 0.32
C PHE A 39 -4.62 0.48 -0.76
N LEU A 40 -5.52 1.36 -0.34
CA LEU A 40 -5.98 2.48 -1.13
C LEU A 40 -5.30 3.72 -0.58
N PHE A 41 -4.70 4.51 -1.45
CA PHE A 41 -4.05 5.75 -1.05
C PHE A 41 -4.55 6.90 -1.91
N ASP A 42 -4.81 8.03 -1.25
CA ASP A 42 -5.15 9.25 -1.96
C ASP A 42 -3.87 9.85 -2.54
N SER A 43 -3.85 10.09 -3.85
CA SER A 43 -2.72 10.66 -4.55
C SER A 43 -3.16 11.93 -5.27
N ASP A 44 -2.34 12.98 -5.24
CA ASP A 44 -2.69 14.30 -5.81
C ASP A 44 -3.12 14.24 -7.30
N SER A 45 -2.68 13.21 -8.04
CA SER A 45 -3.16 12.86 -9.38
C SER A 45 -2.84 11.39 -9.66
N PRO A 46 -3.76 10.55 -10.17
CA PRO A 46 -5.10 10.82 -10.69
C PRO A 46 -6.23 10.72 -9.63
N GLY A 47 -5.92 10.92 -8.35
CA GLY A 47 -6.81 10.67 -7.22
C GLY A 47 -6.55 9.30 -6.58
N MET A 48 -7.61 8.73 -6.01
CA MET A 48 -7.52 7.52 -5.21
C MET A 48 -6.96 6.31 -6.00
N SER A 49 -5.85 5.76 -5.51
CA SER A 49 -5.04 4.77 -6.22
C SER A 49 -4.89 3.48 -5.41
N PHE A 50 -5.10 2.35 -6.07
CA PHE A 50 -4.88 1.03 -5.48
C PHE A 50 -3.39 0.66 -5.55
N THR A 51 -2.83 0.17 -4.45
CA THR A 51 -1.42 -0.25 -4.36
C THR A 51 -1.24 -1.55 -3.62
N ARG A 52 -0.14 -2.24 -3.91
CA ARG A 52 0.34 -3.40 -3.15
C ARG A 52 1.68 -3.03 -2.52
N ILE A 53 1.85 -3.37 -1.25
CA ILE A 53 3.12 -3.13 -0.56
C ILE A 53 4.11 -4.21 -0.96
N CYS A 54 5.29 -3.78 -1.37
CA CYS A 54 6.42 -4.66 -1.67
C CYS A 54 7.38 -4.73 -0.48
N ALA A 55 7.66 -3.59 0.16
CA ALA A 55 8.57 -3.53 1.31
C ALA A 55 8.30 -2.30 2.18
N PHE A 56 8.57 -2.44 3.48
CA PHE A 56 8.75 -1.31 4.39
C PHE A 56 10.22 -1.14 4.71
N LEU A 57 10.73 0.09 4.60
CA LEU A 57 12.14 0.41 4.82
C LEU A 57 12.26 1.61 5.76
N ARG A 58 13.11 1.47 6.78
CA ARG A 58 13.62 2.61 7.54
C ARG A 58 14.95 3.04 6.95
N CYS A 59 14.99 4.27 6.47
CA CYS A 59 16.16 4.91 5.93
C CYS A 59 16.78 5.84 6.97
N THR A 60 18.09 6.01 6.91
CA THR A 60 18.83 6.95 7.77
C THR A 60 19.88 7.61 6.89
N LEU A 61 19.77 8.92 6.73
CA LEU A 61 20.73 9.74 5.99
C LEU A 61 21.86 10.18 6.92
N GLU A 62 22.87 10.83 6.36
CA GLU A 62 23.98 11.43 7.12
C GLU A 62 23.52 12.44 8.18
N SER A 63 22.36 13.07 7.96
CA SER A 63 21.67 13.94 8.94
C SER A 63 21.15 13.21 10.19
N LYS A 64 21.34 11.88 10.28
CA LYS A 64 20.97 10.96 11.38
C LYS A 64 19.48 10.88 11.70
N ARG A 65 18.61 11.66 11.04
CA ARG A 65 17.16 11.56 11.25
C ARG A 65 16.60 10.38 10.45
N PRO A 66 16.04 9.35 11.09
CA PRO A 66 15.40 8.27 10.36
C PRO A 66 14.09 8.73 9.74
N PHE A 67 13.77 8.16 8.58
CA PHE A 67 12.46 8.28 7.95
C PHE A 67 12.05 6.93 7.37
N ASP A 68 10.74 6.71 7.32
CA ASP A 68 10.15 5.45 6.89
C ASP A 68 9.54 5.63 5.50
N ILE A 69 9.83 4.68 4.61
CA ILE A 69 9.31 4.63 3.24
C ILE A 69 8.68 3.27 2.98
N ALA A 70 7.62 3.27 2.18
CA ALA A 70 7.02 2.06 1.63
C ALA A 70 7.37 1.97 0.13
N LEU A 71 7.86 0.81 -0.29
CA LEU A 71 7.96 0.45 -1.70
C LEU A 71 6.65 -0.21 -2.10
N VAL A 72 6.02 0.27 -3.17
CA VAL A 72 4.72 -0.23 -3.62
C VAL A 72 4.69 -0.51 -5.12
N HIS A 73 3.82 -1.43 -5.52
CA HIS A 73 3.35 -1.54 -6.90
C HIS A 73 2.00 -0.87 -7.02
N GLN A 74 1.83 -0.05 -8.05
CA GLN A 74 0.55 0.55 -8.36
C GLN A 74 -0.29 -0.41 -9.21
N TYR A 75 -1.60 -0.31 -9.05
CA TYR A 75 -2.55 -0.95 -9.94
C TYR A 75 -3.06 0.04 -10.97
N ARG A 76 -3.12 -0.39 -12.24
CA ARG A 76 -3.72 0.40 -13.33
C ARG A 76 -4.97 -0.29 -13.84
N GLN A 77 -5.94 0.51 -14.27
CA GLN A 77 -7.17 -0.02 -14.86
C GLN A 77 -6.83 -0.89 -16.08
N SER A 78 -7.42 -2.08 -16.11
CA SER A 78 -7.29 -3.00 -17.21
C SER A 78 -8.24 -2.65 -18.35
N LYS A 79 -7.83 -2.99 -19.57
CA LYS A 79 -8.72 -2.99 -20.75
C LYS A 79 -9.71 -4.17 -20.74
N TRP A 80 -9.44 -5.21 -19.95
CA TRP A 80 -10.32 -6.37 -19.86
C TRP A 80 -11.56 -6.02 -19.04
N LYS A 81 -12.74 -6.38 -19.56
CA LYS A 81 -14.03 -6.20 -18.88
C LYS A 81 -14.57 -7.55 -18.44
N PRO A 82 -14.91 -7.72 -17.15
CA PRO A 82 -15.41 -8.99 -16.67
C PRO A 82 -16.88 -9.15 -17.09
N ASN A 83 -17.28 -10.38 -17.46
CA ASN A 83 -18.68 -10.69 -17.72
C ASN A 83 -19.40 -10.90 -16.38
N THR A 84 -19.93 -9.81 -15.83
CA THR A 84 -20.64 -9.83 -14.54
C THR A 84 -21.93 -9.06 -14.64
N PHE A 85 -22.89 -9.38 -13.76
CA PHE A 85 -24.14 -8.63 -13.64
C PHE A 85 -23.95 -7.20 -13.10
N TRP A 86 -22.80 -6.91 -12.50
CA TRP A 86 -22.51 -5.62 -11.87
C TRP A 86 -22.12 -4.57 -12.90
N ALA A 87 -22.97 -3.57 -13.08
CA ALA A 87 -22.63 -2.39 -13.87
C ALA A 87 -21.45 -1.64 -13.24
N GLY A 88 -20.51 -1.18 -14.08
CA GLY A 88 -19.36 -0.40 -13.61
C GLY A 88 -18.23 -1.21 -12.98
N CYS A 89 -18.25 -2.55 -13.06
CA CYS A 89 -17.14 -3.37 -12.57
C CYS A 89 -15.83 -3.03 -13.31
N GLN A 90 -14.88 -2.47 -12.58
CA GLN A 90 -13.55 -2.14 -13.08
C GLN A 90 -12.54 -3.17 -12.62
N VAL A 91 -11.72 -3.65 -13.53
CA VAL A 91 -10.65 -4.59 -13.22
C VAL A 91 -9.34 -3.85 -13.26
N TYR A 92 -8.53 -4.04 -12.23
CA TYR A 92 -7.22 -3.45 -12.12
C TYR A 92 -6.14 -4.52 -12.24
N LYS A 93 -5.01 -4.16 -12.86
CA LYS A 93 -3.83 -5.00 -12.99
C LYS A 93 -2.67 -4.35 -12.28
N GLU A 94 -1.95 -5.15 -11.52
CA GLU A 94 -0.71 -4.71 -10.87
C GLU A 94 0.34 -4.40 -11.94
N VAL A 95 0.95 -3.23 -11.82
CA VAL A 95 2.11 -2.81 -12.61
C VAL A 95 3.35 -3.11 -11.79
N LYS A 96 4.26 -3.92 -12.32
CA LYS A 96 5.49 -4.35 -11.62
C LYS A 96 6.56 -3.24 -11.51
N GLU A 97 6.19 -2.02 -11.82
CA GLU A 97 7.04 -0.85 -11.61
C GLU A 97 6.88 -0.41 -10.15
N CYS A 98 8.01 -0.27 -9.47
CA CYS A 98 8.02 0.15 -8.07
C CYS A 98 7.94 1.66 -7.95
N SER A 99 7.12 2.14 -7.03
CA SER A 99 7.07 3.53 -6.60
C SER A 99 7.35 3.64 -5.11
N LEU A 100 7.92 4.76 -4.69
CA LEU A 100 8.15 5.09 -3.28
C LEU A 100 6.99 5.92 -2.75
N LEU A 101 6.46 5.51 -1.61
CA LEU A 101 5.54 6.31 -0.81
C LEU A 101 6.22 6.67 0.50
N GLU A 102 6.37 7.97 0.73
CA GLU A 102 6.89 8.49 1.98
C GLU A 102 5.74 8.62 2.99
N SER A 103 6.02 8.35 4.27
CA SER A 103 5.07 8.65 5.33
C SER A 103 4.86 10.16 5.39
N LEU A 104 3.69 10.64 4.96
CA LEU A 104 3.21 11.98 5.30
C LEU A 104 3.15 12.05 6.84
N ARG A 105 3.80 13.05 7.42
CA ARG A 105 3.75 13.32 8.86
C ARG A 105 2.52 14.13 9.20
#